data_AF-A0A2T0X3K7-F1
#
_entry.id   AF-A0A2T0X3K7-F1
#
_cell.length_a   1.000
_cell.length_b   1.000
_cell.length_c   1.000
_cell.angle_alpha   90.00
_cell.angle_beta   90.00
_cell.angle_gamma   90.00
#
_symmetry.space_group_name_H-M   'P 1'
#
loop_
_entity.id
_entity.type
_entity.pdbx_description
1 polymer ?
#
loop_
_entity_poly.entity_id
_entity_poly.type
_entity_poly.pdbx_seq_one_letter_code
_entity_poly.pdbx_strand_id
1 'polypeptide(L)'
;MATLTIIHTEDALYLTTRAYAGWRAVQDDFLAYKTSLGGFSEAALIEYLAQEYPNGPRGGDWGALVRELAHSLRMDTVRVLP
;
A
#
# COMPACT_ATOMS: atom_id res chain seq x y z
N MET A 1 -11.64 8.08 8.88
CA MET A 1 -11.16 6.81 8.30
C MET A 1 -9.74 7.05 7.82
N ALA A 2 -8.80 6.15 8.12
CA ALA A 2 -7.44 6.27 7.63
C ALA A 2 -7.44 6.09 6.10
N THR A 3 -6.67 6.90 5.38
CA THR A 3 -6.49 6.75 3.93
C THR A 3 -5.37 5.77 3.64
N LEU A 4 -5.53 4.97 2.58
CA LEU A 4 -4.51 4.02 2.16
C LEU A 4 -3.61 4.64 1.08
N THR A 5 -2.33 4.29 1.14
CA THR A 5 -1.31 4.74 0.20
C THR A 5 -0.49 3.56 -0.29
N ILE A 6 -0.20 3.55 -1.59
CA ILE A 6 0.74 2.66 -2.26
C ILE A 6 2.09 3.37 -2.33
N ILE A 7 3.15 2.69 -1.91
CA ILE A 7 4.53 3.16 -2.07
C ILE A 7 5.25 2.22 -3.03
N HIS A 8 5.79 2.77 -4.11
CA HIS A 8 6.64 2.05 -5.04
C HIS A 8 8.11 2.32 -4.72
N THR A 9 8.88 1.26 -4.54
CA THR A 9 10.34 1.28 -4.51
C THR A 9 10.90 0.64 -5.77
N GLU A 10 12.22 0.53 -5.88
CA GLU A 10 12.91 -0.17 -6.95
C GLU A 10 12.46 -1.64 -7.11
N ASP A 11 12.23 -2.31 -5.98
CA ASP A 11 12.17 -3.76 -5.82
C ASP A 11 10.95 -4.23 -5.00
N ALA A 12 9.99 -3.33 -4.79
CA ALA A 12 8.81 -3.64 -4.01
C ALA A 12 7.67 -2.65 -4.20
N LEU A 13 6.51 -3.14 -3.79
CA LEU A 13 5.32 -2.34 -3.53
C LEU A 13 4.95 -2.51 -2.05
N TYR A 14 4.65 -1.39 -1.40
CA TYR A 14 4.13 -1.36 -0.03
C TYR A 14 2.74 -0.74 -0.02
N LEU A 15 1.88 -1.25 0.87
CA LEU A 15 0.62 -0.60 1.22
C LEU A 15 0.74 -0.08 2.64
N THR A 16 0.30 1.14 2.88
CA THR A 16 0.39 1.78 4.20
C THR A 16 -0.83 2.63 4.52
N THR A 17 -1.18 2.67 5.81
CA THR A 17 -2.15 3.61 6.39
C THR A 17 -1.47 4.82 7.02
N ARG A 18 -0.14 4.87 7.04
CA ARG A 18 0.63 6.00 7.58
C ARG A 18 0.38 7.26 6.76
N ALA A 19 0.19 8.37 7.46
CA ALA A 19 0.18 9.69 6.86
C ALA A 19 1.61 10.24 6.82
N TYR A 20 2.04 10.65 5.63
CA TYR A 20 3.33 11.30 5.42
C TYR A 20 3.12 12.78 5.10
N ALA A 21 3.98 13.64 5.64
CA ALA A 21 3.93 15.09 5.38
C ALA A 21 4.29 15.45 3.91
N GLY A 22 4.95 14.54 3.19
CA GLY A 22 5.31 14.70 1.80
C GLY A 22 6.28 13.62 1.34
N TRP A 23 6.63 13.62 0.05
CA TRP A 23 7.47 12.60 -0.58
C TRP A 23 8.83 12.41 0.10
N ARG A 24 9.42 13.48 0.67
CA ARG A 24 10.71 13.40 1.34
C ARG A 24 10.65 12.52 2.60
N ALA A 25 9.56 12.63 3.37
CA ALA A 25 9.33 11.80 4.56
C ALA A 25 9.08 10.33 4.20
N VAL A 26 8.42 10.07 3.05
CA VAL A 26 8.29 8.70 2.53
C VAL A 26 9.67 8.12 2.21
N GLN A 27 10.53 8.89 1.54
CA GLN A 27 11.87 8.43 1.16
C GLN A 27 12.77 8.11 2.37
N ASP A 28 12.56 8.76 3.52
CA ASP A 28 13.31 8.47 4.75
C ASP A 28 12.93 7.09 5.33
N ASP A 29 11.68 6.63 5.13
CA ASP A 29 11.19 5.33 5.59
C ASP A 29 11.39 4.20 4.57
N PHE A 30 11.38 4.52 3.28
CA PHE A 30 11.43 3.56 2.18
C PHE A 30 12.67 3.79 1.30
N LEU A 31 13.68 2.95 1.50
CA LEU A 31 14.88 2.96 0.66
C LEU A 31 14.51 2.73 -0.81
N ALA A 32 15.18 3.45 -1.72
CA ALA A 32 14.93 3.39 -3.16
C ALA A 32 13.48 3.74 -3.55
N TYR A 33 12.82 4.60 -2.78
CA TYR A 33 11.52 5.21 -3.12
C TYR A 33 11.53 5.81 -4.54
N LYS A 34 10.50 5.45 -5.33
CA LYS A 34 10.25 5.99 -6.67
C LYS A 34 9.05 6.93 -6.69
N THR A 35 7.91 6.47 -6.18
CA THR A 35 6.67 7.26 -6.15
C THR A 35 5.67 6.71 -5.13
N SER A 36 4.66 7.51 -4.81
CA SER A 36 3.54 7.11 -3.97
C SER A 36 2.21 7.50 -4.61
N LEU A 37 1.22 6.63 -4.50
CA LEU A 37 -0.16 6.88 -4.90
C LEU A 37 -1.02 6.80 -3.64
N GLY A 38 -1.65 7.90 -3.25
CA GLY A 38 -2.30 8.00 -1.94
C GLY A 38 -3.72 8.53 -1.99
N GLY A 39 -4.36 8.51 -0.83
CA GLY A 39 -5.72 9.02 -0.66
C GLY A 39 -6.81 8.01 -1.05
N PHE A 40 -6.48 6.73 -1.13
CA PHE A 40 -7.46 5.70 -1.48
C PHE A 40 -8.40 5.38 -0.32
N SER A 41 -9.65 5.11 -0.67
CA SER A 41 -10.54 4.30 0.16
C SER A 41 -10.19 2.81 0.01
N GLU A 42 -10.65 1.97 0.94
CA GLU A 42 -10.47 0.51 0.84
C GLU A 42 -10.98 -0.03 -0.51
N ALA A 43 -12.20 0.35 -0.91
CA ALA A 43 -12.81 -0.12 -2.14
C ALA A 43 -12.03 0.32 -3.39
N ALA A 44 -11.62 1.59 -3.46
CA ALA A 44 -10.87 2.11 -4.60
C ALA A 44 -9.48 1.46 -4.72
N LEU A 45 -8.82 1.19 -3.60
CA LEU A 45 -7.53 0.51 -3.60
C LEU A 45 -7.67 -0.95 -4.06
N ILE A 46 -8.69 -1.68 -3.58
CA ILE A 46 -8.93 -3.07 -3.97
C ILE A 46 -9.18 -3.15 -5.48
N GLU A 47 -10.01 -2.25 -6.03
CA GLU A 47 -10.28 -2.21 -7.47
C GLU A 47 -9.01 -1.95 -8.27
N TYR A 48 -8.23 -0.93 -7.89
CA TYR A 48 -6.96 -0.60 -8.54
C TYR A 48 -5.99 -1.80 -8.53
N LEU A 49 -5.80 -2.43 -7.37
CA LEU A 49 -4.86 -3.55 -7.23
C LEU A 49 -5.32 -4.78 -8.03
N ALA A 50 -6.62 -5.06 -8.10
CA ALA A 50 -7.15 -6.15 -8.90
C ALA A 50 -6.95 -5.94 -10.41
N GLN A 51 -7.00 -4.69 -10.87
CA GLN A 51 -6.76 -4.34 -12.27
C GLN A 51 -5.27 -4.39 -12.64
N GLU A 52 -4.42 -3.75 -11.84
CA GLU A 52 -2.98 -3.65 -12.12
C GLU A 52 -2.21 -4.94 -11.78
N TYR A 53 -2.69 -5.70 -10.80
CA TYR A 53 -2.05 -6.92 -10.29
C TYR A 53 -3.06 -8.06 -10.21
N PRO A 54 -3.50 -8.62 -11.35
CA PRO A 54 -4.60 -9.60 -11.38
C PRO A 54 -4.29 -10.92 -10.68
N ASN A 55 -3.02 -11.23 -10.44
CA ASN A 55 -2.59 -12.44 -9.74
C ASN A 55 -2.64 -12.32 -8.21
N GLY A 56 -3.06 -11.18 -7.66
CA GLY A 56 -3.16 -10.99 -6.21
C GLY A 56 -1.80 -10.82 -5.50
N PRO A 57 -1.81 -10.52 -4.19
CA PRO A 57 -0.59 -10.48 -3.41
C PRO A 57 -0.09 -11.91 -3.21
N ARG A 58 1.00 -12.29 -3.89
CA ARG A 58 1.57 -13.66 -3.81
C ARG A 58 0.53 -14.76 -4.11
N GLY A 59 -0.43 -14.52 -5.02
CA GLY A 59 -1.52 -15.46 -5.32
C GLY A 59 -2.74 -15.38 -4.38
N GLY A 60 -2.77 -14.41 -3.47
CA GLY A 60 -3.85 -14.22 -2.49
C GLY A 60 -4.98 -13.29 -2.95
N ASP A 61 -5.78 -12.81 -1.98
CA ASP A 61 -6.90 -11.89 -2.20
C ASP A 61 -6.56 -10.46 -1.74
N TRP A 62 -6.62 -9.50 -2.66
CA TRP A 62 -6.44 -8.07 -2.37
C TRP A 62 -7.43 -7.55 -1.33
N GLY A 63 -8.69 -8.01 -1.40
CA GLY A 63 -9.74 -7.59 -0.49
C GLY A 63 -9.45 -7.96 0.96
N ALA A 64 -8.97 -9.19 1.19
CA ALA A 64 -8.56 -9.64 2.51
C ALA A 64 -7.39 -8.81 3.06
N LEU A 65 -6.33 -8.65 2.27
CA LEU A 65 -5.12 -7.92 2.69
C LEU A 65 -5.40 -6.45 3.01
N VAL A 66 -6.13 -5.75 2.13
CA VAL A 66 -6.42 -4.32 2.30
C VAL A 66 -7.29 -4.08 3.53
N ARG A 67 -8.32 -4.91 3.75
CA ARG A 67 -9.17 -4.80 4.95
C ARG A 67 -8.38 -5.11 6.21
N GLU A 68 -7.57 -6.16 6.20
CA GLU A 68 -6.71 -6.48 7.35
C GLU A 68 -5.83 -5.28 7.73
N LEU A 69 -5.14 -4.68 6.75
CA LEU A 69 -4.31 -3.50 6.97
C LEU A 69 -5.13 -2.30 7.46
N ALA A 70 -6.27 -1.99 6.82
CA ALA A 70 -7.08 -0.82 7.14
C ALA A 70 -7.67 -0.84 8.56
N HIS A 71 -7.95 -2.05 9.07
CA HIS A 71 -8.55 -2.25 10.39
C HIS A 71 -7.55 -2.74 11.44
N SER A 72 -6.27 -2.90 11.10
CA SER A 72 -5.24 -3.35 12.02
C SER A 72 -4.83 -2.25 13.00
N LEU A 73 -4.72 -2.62 14.28
CA LEU A 73 -4.13 -1.78 15.33
C LEU A 73 -2.63 -2.04 15.55
N ARG A 74 -2.08 -3.05 14.87
CA ARG A 74 -0.70 -3.54 15.11
C ARG A 74 0.22 -3.39 13.92
N MET A 75 -0.33 -3.19 12.73
CA MET A 75 0.39 -3.08 11.48
C MET A 75 -0.18 -1.92 10.69
N ASP A 76 0.67 -1.00 10.29
CA ASP A 76 0.30 0.17 9.49
C ASP A 76 0.91 0.13 8.09
N THR A 77 1.78 -0.83 7.80
CA THR A 77 2.49 -0.98 6.54
C THR A 77 2.74 -2.45 6.25
N VAL A 78 2.52 -2.88 5.01
CA VAL A 78 2.80 -4.23 4.53
C VAL A 78 3.54 -4.19 3.20
N ARG A 79 4.56 -5.03 3.06
CA ARG A 79 5.27 -5.26 1.80
C ARG A 79 4.56 -6.36 1.01
N VAL A 80 4.26 -6.09 -0.25
CA VAL A 80 3.32 -6.89 -1.03
C VAL A 80 4.00 -7.64 -2.18
N LEU A 81 4.83 -6.95 -2.95
CA LEU A 81 5.54 -7.50 -4.10
C LEU A 81 7.06 -7.42 -3.89
N PRO A 82 7.85 -8.36 -4.43
CA PRO A 82 9.22 -8.09 -4.88
C PRO A 82 9.25 -7.37 -6.24
#